data_AF-A0A914CPJ2-F1
#
_entry.id   AF-A0A914CPJ2-F1
#
_cell.length_a   1.000
_cell.length_b   1.000
_cell.length_c   1.000
_cell.angle_alpha   90.00
_cell.angle_beta   90.00
_cell.angle_gamma   90.00
#
_symmetry.space_group_name_H-M   'P 1'
#
loop_
_entity.id
_entity.type
_entity.pdbx_description
1 polymer ?
#
loop_
_entity_poly.entity_id
_entity_poly.type
_entity_poly.pdbx_seq_one_letter_code
_entity_poly.pdbx_strand_id
1 'polypeptide(L)' 'TADDKMIRPSIDLRKIRSVKSLSRGRKRRRSLPRAFEIFTDDDVSYVLKATDRTKAEEWFQCLQIAVAQAQRERQAIAL' A
#
# COMPACT_ATOMS: atom_id res chain seq x y z
N THR A 1 -19.62 -19.84 -6.03
CA THR A 1 -19.65 -19.48 -7.46
C THR A 1 -18.27 -18.96 -7.84
N ALA A 2 -17.81 -19.25 -9.06
CA ALA A 2 -16.45 -18.92 -9.52
C ALA A 2 -16.14 -17.41 -9.58
N ASP A 3 -17.17 -16.56 -9.38
CA ASP A 3 -17.09 -15.10 -9.48
C ASP A 3 -16.58 -14.36 -8.25
N ASP A 4 -16.53 -14.98 -7.06
CA ASP A 4 -16.08 -14.27 -5.84
C ASP A 4 -14.55 -14.10 -5.78
N LYS A 5 -13.81 -14.84 -6.62
CA LYS A 5 -12.35 -14.67 -6.79
C LYS A 5 -11.99 -13.39 -7.55
N MET A 6 -12.93 -12.74 -8.22
CA MET A 6 -12.66 -11.63 -9.13
C MET A 6 -12.71 -10.23 -8.46
N ILE A 7 -13.13 -10.12 -7.20
CA ILE A 7 -13.35 -8.82 -6.53
C ILE A 7 -12.10 -8.31 -5.78
N ARG A 8 -11.03 -9.09 -5.71
CA ARG A 8 -9.79 -8.69 -5.00
C ARG A 8 -8.58 -8.79 -5.93
N PRO A 9 -8.33 -7.77 -6.78
CA PRO A 9 -7.11 -7.75 -7.59
C PRO A 9 -5.88 -7.89 -6.68
N SER A 10 -5.01 -8.84 -6.99
CA SER A 10 -3.72 -8.97 -6.34
C SER A 10 -2.84 -7.78 -6.71
N ILE A 11 -2.22 -7.15 -5.71
CA ILE A 11 -1.25 -6.07 -5.96
C ILE A 11 0.15 -6.69 -5.99
N ASP A 12 0.81 -6.60 -7.15
CA ASP A 12 2.22 -6.97 -7.27
C ASP A 12 3.09 -5.93 -6.55
N LEU A 13 3.91 -6.39 -5.59
CA LEU A 13 4.84 -5.53 -4.84
C LEU A 13 5.80 -4.75 -5.74
N ARG A 14 6.17 -5.31 -6.90
CA ARG A 14 7.10 -4.67 -7.84
C ARG A 14 6.49 -3.46 -8.54
N LYS A 15 5.16 -3.41 -8.61
CA LYS A 15 4.39 -2.29 -9.17
C LYS A 15 4.16 -1.17 -8.15
N ILE A 16 4.41 -1.42 -6.86
CA ILE A 16 4.19 -0.41 -5.83
C ILE A 16 5.32 0.65 -5.90
N ARG A 17 4.92 1.89 -6.20
CA ARG A 17 5.81 3.07 -6.17
C ARG A 17 6.03 3.58 -4.76
N SER A 18 4.96 3.67 -3.97
CA SER A 18 5.04 4.15 -2.58
C SER A 18 3.82 3.76 -1.75
N VAL A 19 4.01 3.75 -0.43
CA VAL A 19 2.92 3.60 0.55
C VAL A 19 2.95 4.84 1.45
N LYS A 20 1.79 5.48 1.67
CA LYS A 20 1.68 6.68 2.50
C LYS A 20 0.61 6.53 3.58
N SER A 21 0.95 6.91 4.81
CA SER A 21 -0.05 7.02 5.87
C SER A 21 -0.98 8.20 5.61
N LEU A 22 -2.29 7.99 5.77
CA LEU A 22 -3.30 9.05 5.69
C LEU A 22 -3.72 9.57 7.08
N SER A 23 -3.08 9.06 8.14
CA SER A 23 -3.39 9.39 9.54
C SER A 23 -3.19 10.86 9.88
N ARG A 24 -2.22 11.53 9.25
CA ARG A 24 -1.89 12.95 9.47
C ARG A 24 -1.83 13.69 8.14
N GLY A 25 -2.99 13.99 7.56
CA GLY A 25 -3.08 14.83 6.37
C GLY A 25 -2.61 16.27 6.65
N ARG A 26 -1.96 16.92 5.66
CA ARG A 26 -1.54 18.34 5.72
C ARG A 26 -2.69 19.33 5.96
N LYS A 27 -3.93 18.94 5.61
CA LYS A 27 -5.19 19.62 5.95
C LYS A 27 -6.07 18.64 6.72
N ARG A 28 -6.64 19.05 7.87
CA ARG A 28 -7.55 18.21 8.70
C ARG A 28 -8.70 17.57 7.91
N ARG A 29 -9.18 18.21 6.83
CA ARG A 29 -10.23 17.66 5.96
C ARG A 29 -9.78 16.47 5.08
N ARG A 30 -8.48 16.16 5.01
CA ARG A 30 -7.91 15.03 4.25
C ARG A 30 -7.25 13.97 5.13
N SER A 31 -7.28 14.11 6.46
CA SER A 31 -6.78 13.05 7.34
C SER A 31 -7.81 11.93 7.41
N LEU A 32 -7.40 10.72 7.06
CA LEU A 32 -8.20 9.51 7.23
C LEU A 32 -7.52 8.64 8.30
N PRO A 33 -8.00 8.68 9.56
CA PRO A 33 -7.44 7.88 10.63
C PRO A 33 -7.53 6.40 10.29
N ARG A 34 -6.50 5.63 10.66
CA ARG A 34 -6.42 4.18 10.44
C ARG A 34 -6.31 3.76 8.96
N ALA A 35 -5.96 4.68 8.08
CA ALA A 35 -5.82 4.38 6.66
C ALA A 35 -4.42 4.68 6.13
N PHE A 36 -4.08 3.98 5.06
CA PHE A 36 -2.90 4.19 4.24
C PHE A 36 -3.28 4.03 2.77
N GLU A 37 -2.47 4.62 1.90
CA GLU A 37 -2.64 4.58 0.45
C GLU A 37 -1.44 3.91 -0.20
N ILE A 38 -1.72 2.99 -1.12
CA ILE A 38 -0.74 2.30 -1.96
C ILE A 38 -0.81 2.91 -3.35
N PHE A 39 0.30 3.45 -3.84
CA PHE A 39 0.42 4.00 -5.19
C PHE A 39 1.13 2.99 -6.09
N THR A 40 0.49 2.56 -7.17
CA THR A 40 1.06 1.65 -8.18
C THR A 40 1.54 2.41 -9.42
N ASP A 41 2.35 1.77 -10.26
CA ASP A 41 3.00 2.36 -11.44
C ASP A 41 2.08 2.55 -12.65
N ASP A 42 0.90 1.93 -12.63
CA ASP A 42 -0.20 2.05 -13.59
C ASP A 42 -1.14 3.24 -13.32
N ASP A 43 -0.68 4.21 -12.53
CA ASP A 43 -1.44 5.40 -12.09
C ASP A 43 -2.73 5.09 -11.31
N VAL A 44 -2.83 3.87 -10.76
CA VAL A 44 -3.87 3.50 -9.80
C VAL A 44 -3.37 3.76 -8.37
N SER A 45 -4.28 4.12 -7.47
CA SER A 45 -4.03 4.08 -6.04
C SER A 45 -5.13 3.37 -5.29
N TYR A 46 -4.74 2.69 -4.21
CA TYR A 46 -5.63 1.93 -3.36
C TYR A 46 -5.59 2.51 -1.95
N VAL A 47 -6.73 2.99 -1.45
CA VAL A 47 -6.88 3.41 -0.06
C VAL A 47 -7.41 2.26 0.78
N LEU A 48 -6.60 1.79 1.72
CA LEU A 48 -6.97 0.73 2.65
C LEU A 48 -7.18 1.33 4.03
N LYS A 49 -8.28 0.96 4.67
CA LYS A 49 -8.62 1.38 6.03
C LYS A 49 -8.67 0.16 6.93
N ALA A 50 -7.87 0.16 7.99
CA ALA A 50 -7.85 -0.90 8.97
C ALA A 50 -8.93 -0.69 10.05
N THR A 51 -9.22 -1.77 10.77
CA THR A 51 -10.18 -1.79 11.88
C THR A 51 -9.77 -0.82 12.99
N ASP A 52 -8.48 -0.83 13.33
CA ASP A 52 -7.88 0.00 14.37
C ASP A 52 -6.56 0.64 13.91
N ARG A 53 -5.99 1.47 14.79
CA ARG A 53 -4.78 2.23 14.49
C ARG A 53 -3.53 1.36 14.51
N THR A 54 -3.45 0.41 15.43
CA THR A 54 -2.32 -0.51 15.56
C THR A 54 -2.21 -1.35 14.28
N LYS A 55 -3.32 -1.90 13.79
CA LYS A 55 -3.36 -2.65 12.53
C LYS A 55 -2.98 -1.79 11.34
N ALA A 56 -3.42 -0.54 11.28
CA ALA A 56 -2.99 0.37 10.22
C ALA A 56 -1.48 0.62 10.24
N GLU A 57 -0.89 0.81 11.42
CA GLU A 57 0.55 1.03 11.60
C GLU A 57 1.37 -0.23 11.28
N GLU A 58 0.92 -1.40 11.73
CA GLU A 58 1.52 -2.71 11.39
C GLU A 58 1.55 -2.92 9.87
N TRP A 59 0.41 -2.82 9.20
CA TRP A 59 0.32 -2.98 7.75
C TRP A 59 1.20 -1.97 7.01
N PHE A 60 1.20 -0.71 7.44
CA PHE A 60 2.03 0.33 6.84
C PHE A 60 3.52 -0.01 6.92
N GLN A 61 4.02 -0.42 8.09
CA GLN A 61 5.42 -0.79 8.29
C GLN A 61 5.81 -2.04 7.50
N CYS A 62 5.00 -3.11 7.56
CA CYS A 62 5.26 -4.35 6.82
C CYS A 62 5.33 -4.09 5.30
N LEU A 63 4.42 -3.28 4.76
CA LEU A 63 4.43 -2.93 3.35
C LEU A 63 5.64 -2.07 2.96
N GLN A 64 6.05 -1.12 3.80
CA GLN A 64 7.27 -0.34 3.53
C GLN A 64 8.51 -1.24 3.42
N ILE A 65 8.65 -2.22 4.31
CA ILE A 65 9.76 -3.18 4.28
C ILE A 65 9.69 -4.04 3.02
N ALA A 66 8.54 -4.63 2.72
CA ALA A 66 8.34 -5.49 1.55
C ALA A 66 8.61 -4.75 0.23
N VAL A 67 8.17 -3.49 0.12
CA VAL A 67 8.41 -2.65 -1.06
C VAL A 67 9.91 -2.33 -1.20
N ALA A 68 10.59 -1.97 -0.10
CA ALA A 68 12.03 -1.72 -0.14
C ALA A 68 12.83 -2.97 -0.56
N GLN A 69 12.44 -4.14 -0.08
CA GLN A 69 13.03 -5.42 -0.49
C GLN A 69 12.82 -5.70 -1.98
N ALA A 70 11.59 -5.58 -2.47
CA ALA A 70 11.27 -5.79 -3.89
C ALA A 70 12.01 -4.81 -4.83
N GLN A 71 12.16 -3.55 -4.40
CA GLN A 71 12.93 -2.54 -5.15
C GLN A 71 14.43 -2.88 -5.19
N ARG A 72 14.99 -3.36 -4.08
CA ARG A 72 16.39 -3.79 -4.01
C ARG A 72 16.65 -4.99 -4.93
N GLU A 73 15.77 -5.98 -4.91
CA GLU A 73 15.86 -7.15 -5.80
C GLU A 73 15.80 -6.75 -7.27
N ARG A 74 14.86 -5.86 -7.62
CA ARG A 74 14.76 -5.32 -8.99
C ARG A 74 16.05 -4.62 -9.43
N GLN A 75 16.67 -3.84 -8.54
CA GLN A 75 17.93 -3.16 -8.83
C GLN A 75 19.10 -4.14 -8.99
N ALA A 76 19.15 -5.20 -8.18
CA ALA A 76 20.18 -6.22 -8.27
C ALA A 76 20.14 -7.04 -9.57
N ILE A 77 18.95 -7.24 -10.16
CA ILE A 77 18.76 -7.93 -11.44
C ILE A 77 19.09 -7.01 -12.65
N ALA A 78 19.04 -5.68 -12.46
CA ALA A 78 19.28 -4.70 -13.52
C ALA A 78 20.77 -4.35 -13.71
N LEU A 79 21.68 -5.02 -12.97
CA LEU A 79 23.14 -4.89 -13.04
C LEU A 79 23.73 -6.16 -13.68
#